data_AF-A0A5C2SXJ1-F1
#
_entry.id   AF-A0A5C2SXJ1-F1
#
_cell.length_a   1.000
_cell.length_b   1.000
_cell.length_c   1.000
_cell.angle_alpha   90.00
_cell.angle_beta   90.00
_cell.angle_gamma   90.00
#
_symmetry.space_group_name_H-M   'P 1'
#
loop_
_entity.id
_entity.type
_entity.pdbx_description
1 polymer ?
#
loop_
_entity_poly.entity_id
_entity_poly.type
_entity_poly.pdbx_seq_one_letter_code
_entity_poly.pdbx_strand_id
1 'polypeptide(L)'
;MSTSISETALDLVMPYFPVFPKNPASTDVLDPSVSAILGGSNPILLPGEEWPRCGNCEDNILIPYIQINVSSPQTPEEFRQKVGVEAKPGHTVLLQVFICAEDGTAECFEQRLVGAYDDAFLLRVIQIPPDSANTAAVEATRAELDEDRFFIAPRVISGWTPGNPELLHEAVNNEIEPDDPQYLEHAPAPGLKLLGQPVQGKYYTSILDQCPKPVLREQDHNTRCLLQLGTDSEDGPVFTTGNTWIEQCTVHPEVLSMTIGGDW
;
A
#
# COMPACT_ATOMS: atom_id res chain seq x y z
N MET A 1 -2.18 21.89 33.47
CA MET A 1 -3.27 21.75 32.49
C MET A 1 -2.67 21.07 31.28
N SER A 2 -2.81 19.74 31.19
CA SER A 2 -2.43 18.97 30.01
C SER A 2 -3.44 19.27 28.91
N THR A 3 -2.98 19.89 27.83
CA THR A 3 -3.71 19.94 26.57
C THR A 3 -3.71 18.53 26.00
N SER A 4 -4.83 17.84 26.13
CA SER A 4 -5.17 16.66 25.33
C SER A 4 -5.08 17.06 23.87
N ILE A 5 -4.07 16.54 23.17
CA ILE A 5 -4.05 16.58 21.71
C ILE A 5 -5.27 15.75 21.30
N SER A 6 -6.24 16.41 20.65
CA SER A 6 -7.45 15.77 20.14
C SER A 6 -7.06 14.60 19.25
N GLU A 7 -7.61 13.40 19.52
CA GLU A 7 -7.39 12.16 18.75
C GLU A 7 -7.64 12.35 17.24
N THR A 8 -8.39 13.37 16.84
CA THR A 8 -8.64 13.77 15.45
C THR A 8 -7.43 14.34 14.68
N ALA A 9 -6.28 14.59 15.32
CA ALA A 9 -5.10 15.15 14.64
C ALA A 9 -4.23 14.09 13.92
N LEU A 10 -4.52 12.80 14.14
CA LEU A 10 -3.69 11.69 13.65
C LEU A 10 -4.20 11.09 12.34
N ASP A 11 -5.48 11.22 12.04
CA ASP A 11 -6.11 10.54 10.91
C ASP A 11 -6.01 11.35 9.62
N LEU A 12 -5.79 10.62 8.52
CA LEU A 12 -5.83 11.17 7.17
C LEU A 12 -7.29 11.40 6.79
N VAL A 13 -7.68 12.66 6.70
CA VAL A 13 -9.09 13.03 6.48
C VAL A 13 -9.40 13.16 5.00
N MET A 14 -8.46 13.59 4.14
CA MET A 14 -8.79 13.69 2.71
C MET A 14 -8.54 12.35 2.00
N PRO A 15 -9.49 11.83 1.20
CA PRO A 15 -9.17 10.74 0.29
C PRO A 15 -8.12 11.18 -0.73
N TYR A 16 -7.09 10.34 -0.94
CA TYR A 16 -6.14 10.52 -2.03
C TYR A 16 -6.63 9.72 -3.23
N PHE A 17 -6.86 10.43 -4.32
CA PHE A 17 -7.14 9.83 -5.62
C PHE A 17 -5.91 10.00 -6.49
N PRO A 18 -5.19 8.91 -6.81
CA PRO A 18 -4.05 9.00 -7.71
C PRO A 18 -4.37 9.63 -9.04
N VAL A 19 -3.45 10.43 -9.52
CA VAL A 19 -3.36 10.77 -10.93
C VAL A 19 -2.51 9.68 -11.58
N PHE A 20 -3.19 8.71 -12.19
CA PHE A 20 -2.57 7.65 -12.97
C PHE A 20 -2.15 8.14 -14.36
N PRO A 21 -1.15 7.52 -14.99
CA PRO A 21 -0.80 7.79 -16.38
C PRO A 21 -2.00 7.54 -17.31
N LYS A 22 -2.10 8.35 -18.38
CA LYS A 22 -3.09 8.12 -19.44
C LYS A 22 -2.75 6.93 -20.35
N ASN A 23 -1.47 6.53 -20.39
CA ASN A 23 -0.99 5.39 -21.16
C ASN A 23 -0.12 4.51 -20.25
N PRO A 24 -0.65 3.37 -19.75
CA PRO A 24 0.05 2.56 -18.75
C PRO A 24 1.33 1.89 -19.27
N ALA A 25 1.43 1.65 -20.58
CA ALA A 25 2.53 0.90 -21.20
C ALA A 25 3.90 1.62 -21.21
N SER A 26 3.98 2.91 -20.88
CA SER A 26 5.24 3.67 -20.90
C SER A 26 5.49 4.45 -19.61
N THR A 27 4.99 3.94 -18.48
CA THR A 27 4.84 4.78 -17.30
C THR A 27 6.12 4.93 -16.49
N ASP A 28 6.55 6.18 -16.37
CA ASP A 28 7.53 6.61 -15.37
C ASP A 28 6.80 7.26 -14.19
N VAL A 29 6.88 6.65 -13.01
CA VAL A 29 6.32 7.21 -11.76
C VAL A 29 6.98 8.55 -11.37
N LEU A 30 8.15 8.85 -11.94
CA LEU A 30 8.87 10.10 -11.76
C LEU A 30 8.31 11.25 -12.61
N ASP A 31 7.38 11.00 -13.54
CA ASP A 31 6.68 12.06 -14.27
C ASP A 31 5.91 12.95 -13.27
N PRO A 32 6.11 14.29 -13.28
CA PRO A 32 5.47 15.20 -12.33
C PRO A 32 3.95 15.31 -12.48
N SER A 33 3.37 14.79 -13.57
CA SER A 33 1.93 14.69 -13.80
C SER A 33 1.32 13.40 -13.23
N VAL A 34 2.15 12.46 -12.78
CA VAL A 34 1.75 11.19 -12.17
C VAL A 34 1.97 11.29 -10.66
N SER A 35 1.09 10.65 -9.89
CA SER A 35 1.20 10.57 -8.44
C SER A 35 1.42 9.14 -7.95
N ALA A 36 0.92 8.14 -8.68
CA ALA A 36 1.16 6.74 -8.41
C ALA A 36 1.03 5.87 -9.67
N ILE A 37 1.62 4.68 -9.61
CA ILE A 37 1.45 3.59 -10.58
C ILE A 37 1.10 2.31 -9.84
N LEU A 38 0.29 1.46 -10.46
CA LEU A 38 -0.11 0.15 -9.95
C LEU A 38 0.42 -0.93 -10.88
N GLY A 39 0.94 -2.01 -10.30
CA GLY A 39 1.51 -3.11 -11.06
C GLY A 39 2.67 -2.67 -11.96
N GLY A 40 2.86 -3.44 -13.02
CA GLY A 40 3.76 -3.15 -14.13
C GLY A 40 5.18 -3.70 -13.95
N SER A 41 5.99 -3.55 -14.99
CA SER A 41 7.36 -4.09 -15.08
C SER A 41 8.47 -3.07 -14.82
N ASN A 42 8.11 -1.82 -14.52
CA ASN A 42 9.05 -0.70 -14.43
C ASN A 42 9.14 -0.10 -13.01
N PRO A 43 9.58 -0.88 -11.99
CA PRO A 43 9.91 -0.27 -10.71
C PRO A 43 11.15 0.59 -10.78
N ILE A 44 11.13 1.66 -9.99
CA ILE A 44 12.32 2.46 -9.72
C ILE A 44 13.07 1.83 -8.56
N LEU A 45 14.28 1.32 -8.80
CA LEU A 45 15.13 0.75 -7.77
C LEU A 45 16.26 1.73 -7.41
N LEU A 46 16.86 1.56 -6.24
CA LEU A 46 18.03 2.35 -5.84
C LEU A 46 19.24 1.99 -6.72
N PRO A 47 20.20 2.93 -6.90
CA PRO A 47 21.41 2.65 -7.67
C PRO A 47 22.18 1.43 -7.13
N GLY A 48 22.44 0.46 -8.00
CA GLY A 48 23.15 -0.78 -7.65
C GLY A 48 22.31 -1.80 -6.88
N GLU A 49 21.03 -1.54 -6.66
CA GLU A 49 20.10 -2.48 -6.05
C GLU A 49 19.79 -3.63 -7.01
N GLU A 50 19.74 -4.84 -6.47
CA GLU A 50 19.23 -6.01 -7.19
C GLU A 50 17.69 -6.01 -7.17
N TRP A 51 17.09 -6.82 -8.05
CA TRP A 51 15.64 -6.99 -8.03
C TRP A 51 15.20 -7.66 -6.71
N PRO A 52 14.20 -7.14 -5.99
CA PRO A 52 13.78 -7.70 -4.72
C PRO A 52 13.22 -9.13 -4.87
N ARG A 53 13.52 -10.02 -3.92
CA ARG A 53 13.12 -11.44 -3.95
C ARG A 53 12.23 -11.80 -2.77
N CYS A 54 11.37 -12.80 -2.99
CA CYS A 54 10.58 -13.42 -1.94
C CYS A 54 11.50 -14.23 -1.02
N GLY A 55 11.38 -14.02 0.29
CA GLY A 55 12.08 -14.81 1.31
C GLY A 55 11.42 -16.17 1.60
N ASN A 56 10.17 -16.37 1.16
CA ASN A 56 9.45 -17.64 1.27
C ASN A 56 9.62 -18.52 0.02
N CYS A 57 9.52 -17.94 -1.18
CA CYS A 57 9.66 -18.65 -2.45
C CYS A 57 11.04 -18.32 -3.05
N GLU A 58 12.05 -19.16 -2.77
CA GLU A 58 13.49 -18.85 -2.98
C GLU A 58 13.85 -18.34 -4.39
N ASP A 59 13.10 -18.71 -5.43
CA ASP A 59 13.36 -18.31 -6.81
C ASP A 59 12.48 -17.15 -7.32
N ASN A 60 11.41 -16.78 -6.60
CA ASN A 60 10.46 -15.78 -7.08
C ASN A 60 10.94 -14.35 -6.78
N ILE A 61 10.89 -13.51 -7.81
CA ILE A 61 11.04 -12.06 -7.67
C ILE A 61 9.76 -11.46 -7.08
N LEU A 62 9.91 -10.37 -6.31
CA LEU A 62 8.78 -9.55 -5.93
C LEU A 62 8.43 -8.62 -7.09
N ILE A 63 7.15 -8.57 -7.46
CA ILE A 63 6.64 -7.69 -8.49
C ILE A 63 6.15 -6.37 -7.87
N PRO A 64 6.18 -5.24 -8.59
CA PRO A 64 5.62 -3.99 -8.11
C PRO A 64 4.10 -4.16 -7.92
N TYR A 65 3.59 -3.80 -6.75
CA TYR A 65 2.15 -3.70 -6.50
C TYR A 65 1.68 -2.24 -6.65
N ILE A 66 2.35 -1.32 -5.95
CA ILE A 66 2.11 0.12 -6.09
C ILE A 66 3.41 0.89 -5.88
N GLN A 67 3.59 1.97 -6.63
CA GLN A 67 4.63 2.97 -6.38
C GLN A 67 4.00 4.36 -6.37
N ILE A 68 4.24 5.13 -5.32
CA ILE A 68 3.69 6.47 -5.12
C ILE A 68 4.84 7.47 -5.15
N ASN A 69 4.76 8.48 -6.02
CA ASN A 69 5.68 9.59 -6.03
C ASN A 69 5.29 10.60 -4.95
N VAL A 70 5.86 10.45 -3.76
CA VAL A 70 5.57 11.32 -2.61
C VAL A 70 6.03 12.76 -2.88
N SER A 71 7.08 12.96 -3.67
CA SER A 71 7.54 14.32 -4.05
C SER A 71 6.69 14.98 -5.13
N SER A 72 5.78 14.26 -5.79
CA SER A 72 4.92 14.81 -6.84
C SER A 72 4.00 15.92 -6.30
N PRO A 73 3.80 17.01 -7.04
CA PRO A 73 2.78 18.01 -6.69
C PRO A 73 1.36 17.43 -6.71
N GLN A 74 1.15 16.32 -7.44
CA GLN A 74 -0.14 15.62 -7.53
C GLN A 74 -0.42 14.75 -6.29
N THR A 75 0.59 14.45 -5.47
CA THR A 75 0.39 13.74 -4.20
C THR A 75 -0.08 14.73 -3.13
N PRO A 76 -1.20 14.48 -2.43
CA PRO A 76 -1.75 15.41 -1.44
C PRO A 76 -0.74 15.80 -0.36
N GLU A 77 -0.74 17.08 0.01
CA GLU A 77 0.20 17.62 0.99
C GLU A 77 0.15 16.88 2.33
N GLU A 78 -1.06 16.53 2.79
CA GLU A 78 -1.28 15.78 4.02
C GLU A 78 -0.57 14.41 4.00
N PHE A 79 -0.65 13.68 2.88
CA PHE A 79 0.06 12.42 2.71
C PHE A 79 1.57 12.60 2.77
N ARG A 80 2.10 13.63 2.06
CA ARG A 80 3.53 13.94 2.07
C ARG A 80 4.04 14.21 3.48
N GLN A 81 3.28 14.99 4.26
CA GLN A 81 3.61 15.29 5.66
C GLN A 81 3.60 14.04 6.54
N LYS A 82 2.66 13.11 6.33
CA LYS A 82 2.56 11.87 7.12
C LYS A 82 3.65 10.85 6.75
N VAL A 83 4.03 10.72 5.48
CA VAL A 83 5.19 9.89 5.09
C VAL A 83 6.44 10.35 5.86
N GLY A 84 6.56 11.65 6.14
CA GLY A 84 7.52 12.18 7.11
C GLY A 84 8.98 12.13 6.65
N VAL A 85 9.21 11.94 5.34
CA VAL A 85 10.54 11.92 4.74
C VAL A 85 10.78 13.21 3.97
N GLU A 86 11.71 14.02 4.45
CA GLU A 86 12.21 15.17 3.72
C GLU A 86 13.17 14.72 2.61
N ALA A 87 12.83 15.07 1.38
CA ALA A 87 13.69 14.80 0.22
C ALA A 87 14.97 15.62 0.33
N LYS A 88 16.12 14.97 0.12
CA LYS A 88 17.37 15.70 -0.12
C LYS A 88 17.22 16.59 -1.38
N PRO A 89 17.93 17.72 -1.48
CA PRO A 89 17.88 18.56 -2.67
C PRO A 89 18.10 17.77 -3.95
N GLY A 90 17.14 17.82 -4.87
CA GLY A 90 17.19 17.11 -6.16
C GLY A 90 16.80 15.63 -6.11
N HIS A 91 16.49 15.06 -4.94
CA HIS A 91 16.00 13.69 -4.83
C HIS A 91 14.48 13.63 -4.90
N THR A 92 13.96 12.49 -5.35
CA THR A 92 12.54 12.15 -5.34
C THR A 92 12.25 11.09 -4.28
N VAL A 93 11.23 11.30 -3.46
CA VAL A 93 10.78 10.32 -2.46
C VAL A 93 9.72 9.43 -3.07
N LEU A 94 9.92 8.12 -3.00
CA LEU A 94 8.94 7.12 -3.43
C LEU A 94 8.51 6.26 -2.23
N LEU A 95 7.21 5.99 -2.11
CA LEU A 95 6.68 4.88 -1.32
C LEU A 95 6.42 3.72 -2.27
N GLN A 96 6.88 2.51 -1.93
CA GLN A 96 6.79 1.35 -2.79
C GLN A 96 6.31 0.13 -2.02
N VAL A 97 5.45 -0.66 -2.68
CA VAL A 97 5.07 -2.01 -2.25
C VAL A 97 5.42 -2.96 -3.39
N PHE A 98 6.14 -4.02 -3.06
CA PHE A 98 6.34 -5.18 -3.92
C PHE A 98 5.74 -6.40 -3.24
N ILE A 99 5.19 -7.34 -4.01
CA ILE A 99 4.57 -8.57 -3.49
C ILE A 99 5.04 -9.80 -4.26
N CYS A 100 4.97 -10.96 -3.64
CA CYS A 100 5.19 -12.24 -4.30
C CYS A 100 3.92 -12.65 -5.05
N ALA A 101 3.99 -12.70 -6.38
CA ALA A 101 2.93 -13.22 -7.25
C ALA A 101 3.39 -14.53 -7.91
N GLU A 102 3.36 -15.62 -7.15
CA GLU A 102 3.75 -16.95 -7.62
C GLU A 102 2.79 -17.41 -8.72
N ASP A 103 3.33 -17.83 -9.86
CA ASP A 103 2.55 -18.28 -11.02
C ASP A 103 1.48 -17.31 -11.55
N GLY A 104 1.56 -16.02 -11.18
CA GLY A 104 0.58 -15.01 -11.58
C GLY A 104 -0.63 -14.94 -10.63
N THR A 105 -0.57 -15.60 -9.48
CA THR A 105 -1.48 -15.42 -8.35
C THR A 105 -0.72 -14.81 -7.17
N ALA A 106 -1.37 -13.95 -6.38
CA ALA A 106 -0.78 -13.37 -5.18
C ALA A 106 -0.97 -14.23 -3.92
N GLU A 107 -1.19 -15.54 -4.07
CA GLU A 107 -1.51 -16.45 -2.97
C GLU A 107 -0.38 -16.51 -1.92
N CYS A 108 0.88 -16.53 -2.34
CA CYS A 108 2.01 -16.48 -1.41
C CYS A 108 1.99 -15.19 -0.58
N PHE A 109 1.81 -14.04 -1.21
CA PHE A 109 1.70 -12.77 -0.50
C PHE A 109 0.55 -12.79 0.52
N GLU A 110 -0.63 -13.25 0.09
CA GLU A 110 -1.81 -13.34 0.93
C GLU A 110 -1.58 -14.23 2.16
N GLN A 111 -1.22 -15.51 1.97
CA GLN A 111 -1.02 -16.45 3.07
C GLN A 111 0.02 -15.98 4.09
N ARG A 112 1.08 -15.33 3.62
CA ARG A 112 2.14 -14.83 4.49
C ARG A 112 1.69 -13.60 5.26
N LEU A 113 0.93 -12.70 4.62
CA LEU A 113 0.34 -11.54 5.29
C LEU A 113 -0.71 -11.98 6.34
N VAL A 114 -1.55 -12.98 6.03
CA VAL A 114 -2.46 -13.64 6.99
C VAL A 114 -1.71 -14.17 8.21
N GLY A 115 -0.55 -14.78 7.97
CA GLY A 115 0.30 -15.36 8.99
C GLY A 115 1.17 -14.36 9.77
N ALA A 116 1.04 -13.05 9.51
CA ALA A 116 1.90 -12.02 10.08
C ALA A 116 3.39 -12.18 9.72
N TYR A 117 3.71 -12.60 8.51
CA TYR A 117 5.08 -12.71 8.01
C TYR A 117 5.39 -11.66 6.94
N ASP A 118 6.60 -11.10 6.97
CA ASP A 118 7.05 -10.01 6.09
C ASP A 118 7.98 -10.47 4.95
N ASP A 119 8.06 -11.76 4.69
CA ASP A 119 8.99 -12.37 3.74
C ASP A 119 8.40 -12.58 2.33
N ALA A 120 7.13 -12.26 2.10
CA ALA A 120 6.50 -12.32 0.78
C ALA A 120 6.16 -10.95 0.18
N PHE A 121 6.62 -9.87 0.80
CA PHE A 121 6.45 -8.52 0.28
C PHE A 121 7.60 -7.61 0.71
N LEU A 122 7.71 -6.46 0.07
CA LEU A 122 8.63 -5.40 0.45
C LEU A 122 7.88 -4.07 0.46
N LEU A 123 7.73 -3.50 1.65
CA LEU A 123 7.17 -2.17 1.87
C LEU A 123 8.27 -1.22 2.32
N ARG A 124 8.42 -0.09 1.61
CA ARG A 124 9.47 0.88 1.93
C ARG A 124 9.18 2.29 1.44
N VAL A 125 9.94 3.24 2.00
CA VAL A 125 10.10 4.59 1.47
C VAL A 125 11.56 4.80 1.10
N ILE A 126 11.82 5.20 -0.14
CA ILE A 126 13.18 5.41 -0.67
C ILE A 126 13.34 6.81 -1.23
N GLN A 127 14.59 7.29 -1.26
CA GLN A 127 14.97 8.54 -1.90
C GLN A 127 15.82 8.26 -3.15
N ILE A 128 15.29 8.59 -4.31
CA ILE A 128 15.91 8.39 -5.61
C ILE A 128 16.75 9.62 -5.98
N PRO A 129 18.08 9.48 -6.16
CA PRO A 129 18.89 10.55 -6.73
C PRO A 129 18.58 10.77 -8.22
N PRO A 130 18.83 11.98 -8.76
CA PRO A 130 18.46 12.35 -10.13
C PRO A 130 19.15 11.54 -11.22
N ASP A 131 20.34 10.99 -10.93
CA ASP A 131 21.14 10.19 -11.88
C ASP A 131 21.02 8.67 -11.62
N SER A 132 19.90 8.22 -11.04
CA SER A 132 19.67 6.79 -10.81
C SER A 132 19.51 6.05 -12.13
N ALA A 133 20.42 5.12 -12.40
CA ALA A 133 20.34 4.24 -13.55
C ALA A 133 20.21 2.78 -13.10
N ASN A 134 19.39 2.02 -13.81
CA ASN A 134 19.25 0.60 -13.58
C ASN A 134 20.53 -0.14 -13.99
N THR A 135 20.81 -1.24 -13.30
CA THR A 135 21.89 -2.14 -13.68
C THR A 135 21.47 -3.03 -14.85
N ALA A 136 22.44 -3.62 -15.56
CA ALA A 136 22.13 -4.58 -16.62
C ALA A 136 21.34 -5.80 -16.13
N ALA A 137 21.52 -6.20 -14.87
CA ALA A 137 20.77 -7.29 -14.25
C ALA A 137 19.28 -6.92 -14.07
N VAL A 138 19.00 -5.68 -13.61
CA VAL A 138 17.64 -5.16 -13.48
C VAL A 138 16.95 -5.08 -14.84
N GLU A 139 17.65 -4.61 -15.87
CA GLU A 139 17.11 -4.57 -17.24
C GLU A 139 16.83 -5.98 -17.79
N ALA A 140 17.66 -6.97 -17.49
CA ALA A 140 17.42 -8.35 -17.88
C ALA A 140 16.18 -8.94 -17.19
N THR A 141 16.06 -8.78 -15.87
CA THR A 141 14.87 -9.22 -15.13
C THR A 141 13.60 -8.52 -15.62
N ARG A 142 13.67 -7.22 -15.92
CA ARG A 142 12.54 -6.49 -16.51
C ARG A 142 12.09 -7.09 -17.84
N ALA A 143 13.03 -7.46 -18.71
CA ALA A 143 12.72 -8.04 -20.01
C ALA A 143 12.04 -9.42 -19.92
N GLU A 144 12.18 -10.11 -18.79
CA GLU A 144 11.53 -11.40 -18.51
C GLU A 144 10.13 -11.23 -17.90
N LEU A 145 9.79 -10.03 -17.41
CA LEU A 145 8.44 -9.72 -16.94
C LEU A 145 7.54 -9.47 -18.13
N ASP A 146 6.51 -10.30 -18.26
CA ASP A 146 5.43 -10.08 -19.21
C ASP A 146 4.63 -8.84 -18.77
N GLU A 147 4.62 -7.79 -19.61
CA GLU A 147 3.94 -6.51 -19.34
C GLU A 147 2.45 -6.70 -19.06
N ASP A 148 1.82 -7.74 -19.64
CA ASP A 148 0.40 -8.03 -19.49
C ASP A 148 0.08 -8.89 -18.26
N ARG A 149 1.06 -9.62 -17.71
CA ARG A 149 0.83 -10.61 -16.64
C ARG A 149 0.69 -9.97 -15.25
N PHE A 150 1.33 -8.82 -15.03
CA PHE A 150 1.45 -8.20 -13.71
C PHE A 150 0.88 -6.77 -13.67
N PHE A 151 0.00 -6.46 -14.62
CA PHE A 151 -0.71 -5.18 -14.63
C PHE A 151 -1.95 -5.25 -13.74
N ILE A 152 -2.06 -4.30 -12.81
CA ILE A 152 -3.23 -4.17 -11.94
C ILE A 152 -4.04 -2.98 -12.45
N ALA A 153 -5.27 -3.23 -12.86
CA ALA A 153 -6.12 -2.17 -13.39
C ALA A 153 -6.36 -1.10 -12.31
N PRO A 154 -6.10 0.20 -12.61
CA PRO A 154 -6.39 1.26 -11.66
C PRO A 154 -7.91 1.35 -11.47
N ARG A 155 -8.37 0.95 -10.29
CA ARG A 155 -9.75 1.18 -9.84
C ARG A 155 -9.70 2.15 -8.69
N VAL A 156 -10.19 3.37 -8.93
CA VAL A 156 -10.35 4.38 -7.89
C VAL A 156 -11.77 4.30 -7.37
N ILE A 157 -11.94 4.22 -6.06
CA ILE A 157 -13.27 4.20 -5.45
C ILE A 157 -13.83 5.62 -5.47
N SER A 158 -14.76 5.86 -6.40
CA SER A 158 -15.54 7.08 -6.45
C SER A 158 -16.64 7.01 -5.40
N GLY A 159 -16.58 7.86 -4.37
CA GLY A 159 -17.66 8.01 -3.39
C GLY A 159 -17.29 7.78 -1.93
N TRP A 160 -16.07 7.35 -1.62
CA TRP A 160 -15.61 7.27 -0.24
C TRP A 160 -15.58 8.67 0.39
N THR A 161 -16.18 8.81 1.57
CA THR A 161 -16.18 10.06 2.33
C THR A 161 -15.71 9.82 3.77
N PRO A 162 -14.94 10.77 4.34
CA PRO A 162 -14.54 10.70 5.73
C PRO A 162 -15.76 10.68 6.65
N GLY A 163 -15.82 9.72 7.57
CA GLY A 163 -16.93 9.56 8.51
C GLY A 163 -18.10 8.69 8.02
N ASN A 164 -18.01 8.12 6.81
CA ASN A 164 -18.95 7.11 6.31
C ASN A 164 -18.20 5.82 5.92
N PRO A 165 -17.73 5.02 6.90
CA PRO A 165 -16.94 3.83 6.62
C PRO A 165 -17.73 2.75 5.89
N GLU A 166 -17.04 1.93 5.11
CA GLU A 166 -17.62 0.72 4.52
C GLU A 166 -17.70 -0.42 5.56
N LEU A 167 -18.72 -1.26 5.47
CA LEU A 167 -18.91 -2.47 6.26
C LEU A 167 -18.05 -3.60 5.70
N LEU A 168 -17.57 -4.48 6.57
CA LEU A 168 -16.83 -5.68 6.18
C LEU A 168 -17.76 -6.68 5.50
N HIS A 169 -17.27 -7.37 4.47
CA HIS A 169 -18.07 -8.35 3.73
C HIS A 169 -18.56 -9.52 4.61
N GLU A 170 -17.93 -9.82 5.75
CA GLU A 170 -18.42 -10.87 6.66
C GLU A 170 -19.33 -10.37 7.80
N ALA A 171 -19.38 -9.05 8.09
CA ALA A 171 -20.54 -8.49 8.82
C ALA A 171 -21.84 -8.80 8.06
N VAL A 172 -21.69 -9.09 6.77
CA VAL A 172 -22.75 -9.34 5.82
C VAL A 172 -23.00 -10.84 5.62
N ASN A 173 -21.99 -11.69 5.80
CA ASN A 173 -22.19 -13.15 5.77
C ASN A 173 -22.79 -13.73 7.07
N ASN A 174 -22.69 -13.04 8.21
CA ASN A 174 -23.16 -13.59 9.49
C ASN A 174 -24.23 -12.75 10.22
N GLU A 175 -24.39 -11.44 9.93
CA GLU A 175 -25.29 -10.55 10.71
C GLU A 175 -26.19 -9.63 9.86
N ILE A 176 -25.82 -9.31 8.61
CA ILE A 176 -26.51 -8.33 7.75
C ILE A 176 -26.63 -8.91 6.33
N GLU A 177 -27.80 -9.24 5.81
CA GLU A 177 -27.86 -9.84 4.46
C GLU A 177 -27.29 -8.90 3.35
N PRO A 178 -26.71 -9.43 2.25
CA PRO A 178 -26.19 -8.62 1.14
C PRO A 178 -27.21 -7.71 0.43
N ASP A 179 -28.50 -7.86 0.72
CA ASP A 179 -29.57 -6.99 0.24
C ASP A 179 -30.09 -6.02 1.33
N ASP A 180 -29.54 -6.06 2.53
CA ASP A 180 -29.89 -5.16 3.62
C ASP A 180 -29.52 -3.71 3.25
N PRO A 181 -30.41 -2.72 3.47
CA PRO A 181 -30.13 -1.32 3.19
C PRO A 181 -28.86 -0.79 3.85
N GLN A 182 -28.54 -1.25 5.06
CA GLN A 182 -27.31 -0.88 5.78
C GLN A 182 -26.08 -1.43 5.06
N TYR A 183 -26.16 -2.64 4.49
CA TYR A 183 -25.10 -3.13 3.63
C TYR A 183 -25.01 -2.34 2.32
N LEU A 184 -26.12 -2.13 1.62
CA LEU A 184 -26.11 -1.41 0.33
C LEU A 184 -25.55 0.01 0.45
N GLU A 185 -25.75 0.68 1.59
CA GLU A 185 -25.22 2.02 1.88
C GLU A 185 -23.70 2.02 2.18
N HIS A 186 -23.18 0.92 2.72
CA HIS A 186 -21.82 0.82 3.23
C HIS A 186 -21.00 -0.33 2.61
N ALA A 187 -21.46 -0.98 1.55
CA ALA A 187 -20.79 -2.16 1.00
C ALA A 187 -19.35 -1.84 0.56
N PRO A 188 -18.41 -2.79 0.69
CA PRO A 188 -17.07 -2.61 0.16
C PRO A 188 -17.10 -2.21 -1.31
N ALA A 189 -16.56 -1.03 -1.63
CA ALA A 189 -16.40 -0.65 -3.02
C ALA A 189 -15.13 -1.33 -3.57
N PRO A 190 -15.15 -1.89 -4.80
CA PRO A 190 -13.96 -2.49 -5.40
C PRO A 190 -12.96 -1.39 -5.81
N GLY A 191 -11.68 -1.60 -5.51
CA GLY A 191 -10.58 -0.72 -5.92
C GLY A 191 -9.72 -0.17 -4.79
N LEU A 192 -8.72 0.62 -5.17
CA LEU A 192 -7.67 1.15 -4.32
C LEU A 192 -8.13 2.40 -3.56
N LYS A 193 -7.96 2.40 -2.23
CA LYS A 193 -8.29 3.54 -1.36
C LYS A 193 -7.05 4.10 -0.72
N LEU A 194 -6.53 5.17 -1.29
CA LEU A 194 -5.23 5.58 -0.82
C LEU A 194 -5.20 6.22 0.57
N LEU A 195 -6.34 6.63 1.14
CA LEU A 195 -6.42 7.21 2.48
C LEU A 195 -7.77 6.89 3.15
N GLY A 196 -7.71 6.61 4.45
CA GLY A 196 -8.89 6.44 5.29
C GLY A 196 -8.57 5.80 6.64
N GLN A 197 -9.44 6.00 7.61
CA GLN A 197 -9.40 5.23 8.86
C GLN A 197 -9.67 3.76 8.50
N PRO A 198 -8.81 2.82 8.92
CA PRO A 198 -9.07 1.42 8.68
C PRO A 198 -10.30 1.05 9.50
N VAL A 199 -11.30 0.47 8.85
CA VAL A 199 -12.38 -0.19 9.59
C VAL A 199 -11.77 -1.49 10.10
N GLN A 200 -11.28 -1.47 11.33
CA GLN A 200 -10.69 -2.65 11.96
C GLN A 200 -11.78 -3.72 12.10
N GLY A 201 -11.57 -4.86 11.46
CA GLY A 201 -12.47 -5.99 11.53
C GLY A 201 -12.32 -6.85 12.76
N LYS A 202 -13.17 -7.88 12.84
CA LYS A 202 -13.18 -8.86 13.92
C LYS A 202 -11.90 -9.69 13.98
N TYR A 203 -11.31 -9.98 12.81
CA TYR A 203 -10.00 -10.60 12.70
C TYR A 203 -9.06 -9.61 12.02
N TYR A 204 -7.97 -9.33 12.72
CA TYR A 204 -6.95 -8.39 12.31
C TYR A 204 -5.61 -9.05 12.56
N THR A 205 -4.83 -9.24 11.50
CA THR A 205 -3.46 -9.69 11.65
C THR A 205 -2.53 -8.55 11.27
N SER A 206 -1.72 -8.13 12.25
CA SER A 206 -0.63 -7.20 12.05
C SER A 206 0.70 -7.89 12.28
N ILE A 207 1.67 -7.57 11.44
CA ILE A 207 3.07 -7.93 11.64
C ILE A 207 3.67 -7.12 12.81
N LEU A 208 3.15 -5.90 13.03
CA LEU A 208 3.56 -5.02 14.11
C LEU A 208 2.34 -4.62 14.95
N ASP A 209 2.19 -5.24 16.12
CA ASP A 209 1.26 -4.73 17.14
C ASP A 209 1.79 -3.44 17.79
N GLN A 210 3.11 -3.22 17.76
CA GLN A 210 3.81 -2.09 18.35
C GLN A 210 5.08 -1.73 17.56
N CYS A 211 5.59 -0.52 17.79
CA CYS A 211 6.84 -0.09 17.16
C CYS A 211 8.03 -0.94 17.65
N PRO A 212 8.86 -1.51 16.74
CA PRO A 212 10.01 -2.33 17.12
C PRO A 212 11.21 -1.52 17.61
N LYS A 213 11.21 -0.18 17.44
CA LYS A 213 12.30 0.67 17.90
C LYS A 213 12.10 1.02 19.39
N PRO A 214 13.13 0.83 20.24
CA PRO A 214 13.02 1.13 21.66
C PRO A 214 12.82 2.64 21.84
N VAL A 215 11.67 3.03 22.37
CA VAL A 215 11.41 4.42 22.74
C VAL A 215 11.85 4.68 24.17
N LEU A 216 12.42 5.86 24.39
CA LEU A 216 12.67 6.39 25.72
C LEU A 216 11.30 6.50 26.43
N ARG A 217 11.03 5.57 27.35
CA ARG A 217 9.89 5.41 28.28
C ARG A 217 8.73 6.43 28.19
N GLU A 218 7.51 5.88 28.13
CA GLU A 218 6.19 6.52 28.40
C GLU A 218 5.45 7.19 27.21
N GLN A 219 5.61 6.72 25.98
CA GLN A 219 4.63 7.00 24.92
C GLN A 219 4.05 5.70 24.40
N ASP A 220 2.72 5.54 24.52
CA ASP A 220 1.99 4.47 23.87
C ASP A 220 2.22 4.58 22.35
N HIS A 221 2.72 3.50 21.75
CA HIS A 221 2.92 3.43 20.31
C HIS A 221 1.59 3.12 19.64
N ASN A 222 1.01 4.12 19.00
CA ASN A 222 -0.11 3.90 18.09
C ASN A 222 0.40 3.81 16.65
N THR A 223 -0.11 2.86 15.89
CA THR A 223 -0.01 2.84 14.43
C THR A 223 -1.12 3.72 13.86
N ARG A 224 -0.89 4.29 12.68
CA ARG A 224 -1.93 4.92 11.86
C ARG A 224 -1.99 4.21 10.51
N CYS A 225 -3.17 4.14 9.92
CA CYS A 225 -3.28 3.74 8.51
C CYS A 225 -2.76 4.87 7.62
N LEU A 226 -1.78 4.55 6.78
CA LEU A 226 -1.27 5.44 5.76
C LEU A 226 -1.99 5.21 4.42
N LEU A 227 -2.38 3.98 4.12
CA LEU A 227 -2.90 3.57 2.82
C LEU A 227 -3.70 2.26 2.95
N GLN A 228 -4.92 2.18 2.43
CA GLN A 228 -5.62 0.92 2.18
C GLN A 228 -5.41 0.44 0.73
N LEU A 229 -4.73 -0.70 0.58
CA LEU A 229 -4.65 -1.39 -0.70
C LEU A 229 -6.03 -2.02 -1.00
N GLY A 230 -6.49 -1.86 -2.23
CA GLY A 230 -7.82 -2.33 -2.64
C GLY A 230 -7.93 -3.83 -2.75
N THR A 231 -9.10 -4.38 -2.47
CA THR A 231 -9.50 -5.73 -2.89
C THR A 231 -9.72 -5.73 -4.41
N ASP A 232 -8.94 -6.51 -5.16
CA ASP A 232 -9.26 -6.76 -6.57
C ASP A 232 -10.42 -7.77 -6.67
N SER A 233 -11.16 -7.70 -7.78
CA SER A 233 -12.19 -8.67 -8.14
C SER A 233 -11.58 -10.06 -8.38
N GLU A 234 -12.40 -11.10 -8.24
CA GLU A 234 -12.06 -12.52 -8.46
C GLU A 234 -11.36 -12.85 -9.80
N ASP A 235 -11.34 -11.91 -10.76
CA ASP A 235 -10.78 -12.08 -12.11
C ASP A 235 -9.38 -11.43 -12.30
N GLY A 236 -8.74 -10.91 -11.24
CA GLY A 236 -7.42 -10.27 -11.30
C GLY A 236 -6.25 -11.19 -10.87
N PRO A 237 -5.01 -10.93 -11.33
CA PRO A 237 -3.83 -11.72 -10.93
C PRO A 237 -3.45 -11.51 -9.45
N VAL A 238 -3.99 -10.46 -8.81
CA VAL A 238 -3.75 -10.15 -7.40
C VAL A 238 -5.09 -10.10 -6.66
N PHE A 239 -5.61 -11.28 -6.34
CA PHE A 239 -6.71 -11.44 -5.41
C PHE A 239 -6.16 -11.43 -3.97
N THR A 240 -6.83 -10.72 -3.07
CA THR A 240 -6.54 -10.76 -1.63
C THR A 240 -7.85 -10.92 -0.86
N THR A 241 -7.94 -11.89 0.03
CA THR A 241 -9.09 -12.04 0.93
C THR A 241 -9.10 -10.89 1.93
N GLY A 242 -10.04 -9.95 1.76
CA GLY A 242 -10.20 -8.79 2.64
C GLY A 242 -9.30 -7.60 2.31
N ASN A 243 -9.36 -6.59 3.17
CA ASN A 243 -8.66 -5.32 2.96
C ASN A 243 -7.24 -5.40 3.51
N THR A 244 -6.28 -4.94 2.71
CA THR A 244 -4.89 -4.79 3.14
C THR A 244 -4.62 -3.33 3.44
N TRP A 245 -3.93 -3.03 4.55
CA TRP A 245 -3.51 -1.67 4.91
C TRP A 245 -2.00 -1.59 5.06
N ILE A 246 -1.49 -0.41 4.78
CA ILE A 246 -0.17 0.03 5.18
C ILE A 246 -0.33 0.83 6.45
N GLU A 247 0.24 0.31 7.52
CA GLU A 247 0.35 1.00 8.79
C GLU A 247 1.69 1.71 8.91
N GLN A 248 1.68 2.83 9.62
CA GLN A 248 2.86 3.61 9.94
C GLN A 248 2.91 3.88 11.44
N CYS A 249 4.08 3.71 12.04
CA CYS A 249 4.27 4.14 13.43
C CYS A 249 4.14 5.67 13.53
N THR A 250 3.36 6.15 14.49
CA THR A 250 3.15 7.59 14.71
C THR A 250 4.39 8.31 15.24
N VAL A 251 5.31 7.58 15.89
CA VAL A 251 6.56 8.11 16.47
C VAL A 251 7.75 7.97 15.50
N HIS A 252 7.77 6.90 14.71
CA HIS A 252 8.84 6.57 13.76
C HIS A 252 8.25 6.40 12.36
N PRO A 253 8.07 7.50 11.59
CA PRO A 253 7.42 7.46 10.27
C PRO A 253 8.08 6.52 9.26
N GLU A 254 9.35 6.20 9.44
CA GLU A 254 10.10 5.23 8.64
C GLU A 254 9.74 3.77 8.94
N VAL A 255 9.08 3.50 10.06
CA VAL A 255 8.58 2.16 10.42
C VAL A 255 7.20 2.00 9.81
N LEU A 256 7.14 1.12 8.82
CA LEU A 256 5.94 0.75 8.09
C LEU A 256 5.66 -0.74 8.26
N SER A 257 4.39 -1.11 8.25
CA SER A 257 3.93 -2.49 8.26
C SER A 257 2.81 -2.65 7.25
N MET A 258 2.61 -3.88 6.78
CA MET A 258 1.36 -4.25 6.14
C MET A 258 0.52 -5.04 7.12
N THR A 259 -0.78 -4.79 7.09
CA THR A 259 -1.77 -5.51 7.87
C THR A 259 -2.90 -5.92 6.97
N ILE A 260 -3.59 -6.97 7.38
CA ILE A 260 -4.73 -7.49 6.64
C ILE A 260 -5.86 -7.70 7.62
N GLY A 261 -7.04 -7.32 7.16
CA GLY A 261 -8.28 -7.48 7.88
C GLY A 261 -9.28 -8.07 6.94
N GLY A 262 -9.74 -9.23 7.35
CA GLY A 262 -10.55 -10.14 6.58
C GLY A 262 -10.93 -11.28 7.51
N ASP A 263 -11.80 -12.14 7.01
CA ASP A 263 -12.15 -13.42 7.61
C ASP A 263 -10.96 -14.40 7.52
N TRP A 264 -10.67 -15.10 8.62
CA TRP A 264 -9.88 -16.34 8.59
C TRP A 264 -10.81 -17.53 8.78
#